data_AF-A0A958Z5J9-F1
#
_entry.id   AF-A0A958Z5J9-F1
#
_cell.length_a   1.000
_cell.length_b   1.000
_cell.length_c   1.000
_cell.angle_alpha   90.00
_cell.angle_beta   90.00
_cell.angle_gamma   90.00
#
_symmetry.space_group_name_H-M   'P 1'
#
loop_
_entity.id
_entity.type
_entity.pdbx_description
1 polymer ?
#
loop_
_entity_poly.entity_id
_entity_poly.type
_entity_poly.pdbx_seq_one_letter_code
_entity_poly.pdbx_strand_id
1 'polypeptide(L)'
;MKRKKKIISSGRKSLQYRDTKCLNCGQALDISDVYCPYCSQLNSNKQLSAKDFFGEFLNSIVVFDSRFRNTLNDLLFKPGVITRNYAKGQRLKYANPFRFFLSVSIIYFLVNGLLNAITPSADNNTNNLNLNTKLADRAFMDSLSQNISKTTSKAINLADSIKAQQTPK
;
A
#
# COMPACT_ATOMS: atom_id res chain seq x y z
N MET A 1 -60.30 8.48 -18.73
CA MET A 1 -59.70 8.65 -17.39
C MET A 1 -58.17 8.51 -17.46
N LYS A 2 -57.41 9.61 -17.37
CA LYS A 2 -55.94 9.57 -17.29
C LYS A 2 -55.54 9.11 -15.89
N ARG A 3 -54.97 7.90 -15.75
CA ARG A 3 -54.31 7.47 -14.51
C ARG A 3 -53.13 8.42 -14.25
N LYS A 4 -53.30 9.38 -13.33
CA LYS A 4 -52.18 10.18 -12.81
C LYS A 4 -51.22 9.21 -12.14
N LYS A 5 -50.16 8.82 -12.85
CA LYS A 5 -49.04 8.05 -12.31
C LYS A 5 -48.45 8.93 -11.20
N LYS A 6 -48.77 8.61 -9.95
CA LYS A 6 -48.20 9.27 -8.78
C LYS A 6 -46.71 8.98 -8.88
N ILE A 7 -45.92 9.95 -9.33
CA ILE A 7 -44.46 9.84 -9.33
C ILE A 7 -44.10 9.93 -7.84
N ILE A 8 -44.19 8.80 -7.16
CA ILE A 8 -43.63 8.63 -5.83
C ILE A 8 -42.13 8.73 -6.08
N SER A 9 -41.57 9.91 -5.88
CA SER A 9 -40.14 10.13 -5.94
C SER A 9 -39.51 9.38 -4.77
N SER A 10 -39.32 8.06 -4.92
CA SER A 10 -38.69 7.17 -3.93
C SER A 10 -37.17 7.42 -3.77
N GLY A 11 -36.69 8.52 -4.36
CA GLY A 11 -35.33 9.02 -4.23
C GLY A 11 -35.02 9.49 -2.82
N ARG A 12 -33.73 9.62 -2.53
CA ARG A 12 -33.21 10.04 -1.22
C ARG A 12 -33.70 11.43 -0.76
N LYS A 13 -34.18 12.25 -1.69
CA LYS A 13 -34.68 13.62 -1.46
C LYS A 13 -36.15 13.68 -1.01
N SER A 14 -36.82 12.52 -0.90
CA SER A 14 -38.23 12.44 -0.53
C SER A 14 -38.48 12.99 0.88
N LEU A 15 -39.62 13.65 1.07
CA LEU A 15 -40.06 14.22 2.35
C LEU A 15 -40.10 13.17 3.47
N GLN A 16 -40.43 11.92 3.15
CA GLN A 16 -40.56 10.82 4.12
C GLN A 16 -39.26 10.43 4.84
N TYR A 17 -38.10 10.88 4.33
CA TYR A 17 -36.78 10.57 4.91
C TYR A 17 -36.12 11.80 5.55
N ARG A 18 -36.82 12.94 5.68
CA ARG A 18 -36.26 14.18 6.21
C ARG A 18 -36.38 14.22 7.73
N ASP A 19 -35.36 14.75 8.38
CA ASP A 19 -35.29 14.96 9.83
C ASP A 19 -35.30 16.46 10.17
N THR A 20 -35.71 16.78 11.40
CA THR A 20 -35.70 18.17 11.93
C THR A 20 -34.33 18.59 12.46
N LYS A 21 -33.32 17.72 12.33
CA LYS A 21 -31.95 17.97 12.77
C LYS A 21 -30.94 17.39 11.78
N CYS A 22 -29.88 18.13 11.50
CA CYS A 22 -28.80 17.64 10.65
C CYS A 22 -27.99 16.54 11.36
N LEU A 23 -27.85 15.38 10.70
CA LEU A 23 -27.06 14.25 11.21
C LEU A 23 -25.56 14.55 11.37
N ASN A 24 -25.06 15.62 10.73
CA ASN A 24 -23.63 15.98 10.75
C ASN A 24 -23.29 17.08 11.75
N CYS A 25 -23.76 18.30 11.51
CA CYS A 25 -23.47 19.44 12.37
C CYS A 25 -24.47 19.62 13.52
N GLY A 26 -25.59 18.89 13.51
CA GLY A 26 -26.62 19.02 14.55
C GLY A 26 -27.49 20.27 14.46
N GLN A 27 -27.35 21.09 13.41
CA GLN A 27 -28.20 22.26 13.15
C GLN A 27 -29.67 21.85 13.05
N ALA A 28 -30.58 22.65 13.63
CA ALA A 28 -32.02 22.50 13.45
C ALA A 28 -32.40 22.74 11.97
N LEU A 29 -33.20 21.85 11.40
CA LEU A 29 -33.65 21.89 10.01
C LEU A 29 -35.17 21.93 9.97
N ASP A 30 -35.72 22.59 8.97
CA ASP A 30 -37.13 22.44 8.64
C ASP A 30 -37.33 21.18 7.77
N ILE A 31 -38.52 20.60 7.82
CA ILE A 31 -38.93 19.48 6.96
C ILE A 31 -38.91 19.90 5.49
N SER A 32 -39.07 21.20 5.18
CA SER A 32 -38.92 21.71 3.82
C SER A 32 -37.48 21.68 3.30
N ASP A 33 -36.47 21.65 4.19
CA ASP A 33 -35.05 21.67 3.83
C ASP A 33 -34.57 20.36 3.23
N VAL A 34 -34.09 20.40 1.99
CA VAL A 34 -33.46 19.26 1.30
C VAL A 34 -32.00 19.10 1.72
N TYR A 35 -31.30 20.22 1.97
CA TYR A 35 -29.91 20.25 2.37
C TYR A 35 -29.75 21.17 3.59
N CYS A 36 -28.80 20.84 4.46
CA CYS A 36 -28.48 21.67 5.61
C CYS A 36 -27.82 22.98 5.16
N PRO A 37 -28.30 24.15 5.60
CA PRO A 37 -27.72 25.43 5.20
C PRO A 37 -26.31 25.66 5.77
N TYR A 38 -25.98 25.01 6.88
CA TYR A 38 -24.69 25.17 7.56
C TYR A 38 -23.57 24.31 6.97
N CYS A 39 -23.83 23.01 6.73
CA CYS A 39 -22.81 22.06 6.29
C CYS A 39 -23.07 21.45 4.89
N SER A 40 -24.16 21.86 4.23
CA SER A 40 -24.58 21.37 2.91
C SER A 40 -24.92 19.87 2.87
N GLN A 41 -25.22 19.24 4.02
CA GLN A 41 -25.64 17.83 4.07
C GLN A 41 -27.04 17.61 3.53
N LEU A 42 -27.19 16.64 2.63
CA LEU A 42 -28.50 16.13 2.26
C LEU A 42 -29.26 15.66 3.51
N ASN A 43 -30.42 16.26 3.77
CA ASN A 43 -31.34 15.88 4.83
C ASN A 43 -32.07 14.61 4.44
N SER A 44 -31.45 13.45 4.71
CA SER A 44 -32.02 12.14 4.41
C SER A 44 -31.51 11.09 5.39
N ASN A 45 -32.42 10.47 6.13
CA ASN A 45 -32.15 9.30 6.97
C ASN A 45 -32.17 7.99 6.18
N LYS A 46 -32.47 8.02 4.87
CA LYS A 46 -32.46 6.84 4.01
C LYS A 46 -31.07 6.20 4.05
N GLN A 47 -31.03 4.91 4.35
CA GLN A 47 -29.80 4.14 4.24
C GLN A 47 -29.34 4.10 2.77
N LEU A 48 -28.05 4.24 2.52
CA LEU A 48 -27.52 4.15 1.17
C LEU A 48 -27.65 2.72 0.67
N SER A 49 -28.22 2.54 -0.53
CA SER A 49 -28.09 1.28 -1.25
C SER A 49 -26.72 1.20 -1.94
N ALA A 50 -26.21 -0.01 -2.15
CA ALA A 50 -24.95 -0.22 -2.88
C ALA A 50 -25.00 0.40 -4.30
N LYS A 51 -26.13 0.31 -4.99
CA LYS A 51 -26.31 0.87 -6.34
C LYS A 51 -26.03 2.36 -6.40
N ASP A 52 -26.52 3.09 -5.41
CA ASP A 52 -26.32 4.53 -5.36
C ASP A 52 -24.85 4.90 -5.06
N PHE A 53 -24.13 4.08 -4.29
CA PHE A 53 -22.70 4.26 -4.07
C PHE A 53 -21.92 4.14 -5.38
N PHE A 54 -22.24 3.14 -6.21
CA PHE A 54 -21.60 2.97 -7.53
C PHE A 54 -21.93 4.11 -8.50
N GLY A 55 -23.17 4.61 -8.48
CA GLY A 55 -23.58 5.76 -9.29
C GLY A 55 -22.85 7.05 -8.91
N GLU A 56 -22.74 7.33 -7.61
CA GLU A 56 -21.91 8.45 -7.13
C GLU A 56 -20.42 8.22 -7.42
N PHE A 57 -19.91 6.99 -7.31
CA PHE A 57 -18.51 6.64 -7.59
C PHE A 57 -18.07 6.98 -9.00
N LEU A 58 -18.82 6.59 -10.04
CA LEU A 58 -18.43 6.87 -11.43
C LEU A 58 -18.38 8.38 -11.72
N ASN A 59 -19.29 9.16 -11.11
CA ASN A 59 -19.28 10.62 -11.22
C ASN A 59 -18.14 11.30 -10.44
N SER A 60 -17.38 10.53 -9.65
CA SER A 60 -16.51 11.03 -8.58
C SER A 60 -15.02 10.77 -8.79
N ILE A 61 -14.64 10.08 -9.87
CA ILE A 61 -13.29 9.50 -10.04
C ILE A 61 -12.16 10.55 -10.08
N VAL A 62 -12.45 11.82 -10.45
CA VAL A 62 -11.41 12.83 -10.72
C VAL A 62 -11.48 14.06 -9.77
N VAL A 63 -12.06 13.93 -8.57
CA VAL A 63 -12.16 15.07 -7.63
C VAL A 63 -11.40 14.79 -6.33
N PHE A 64 -10.34 15.57 -6.09
CA PHE A 64 -9.64 15.59 -4.81
C PHE A 64 -10.52 16.24 -3.72
N ASP A 65 -10.70 15.55 -2.59
CA ASP A 65 -11.57 16.00 -1.49
C ASP A 65 -10.73 16.68 -0.38
N SER A 66 -11.12 17.90 0.01
CA SER A 66 -10.44 18.65 1.08
C SER A 66 -10.50 17.95 2.45
N ARG A 67 -11.45 17.03 2.63
CA ARG A 67 -11.64 16.26 3.88
C ARG A 67 -10.66 15.11 4.03
N PHE A 68 -9.80 14.88 3.04
CA PHE A 68 -8.76 13.86 3.09
C PHE A 68 -7.95 13.94 4.38
N ARG A 69 -7.58 15.15 4.83
CA ARG A 69 -6.79 15.35 6.06
C ARG A 69 -7.55 14.90 7.31
N ASN A 70 -8.83 15.24 7.42
CA ASN A 70 -9.67 14.84 8.55
C ASN A 70 -9.85 13.32 8.60
N THR A 71 -10.08 12.69 7.45
CA THR A 71 -10.18 11.23 7.34
C THR A 71 -8.86 10.56 7.72
N LEU A 72 -7.73 11.04 7.19
CA LEU A 72 -6.41 10.47 7.48
C LEU A 72 -6.07 10.58 8.98
N ASN A 73 -6.33 11.74 9.59
CA ASN A 73 -6.09 11.98 11.01
C ASN A 73 -6.93 11.04 11.90
N ASP A 74 -8.25 10.99 11.68
CA ASP A 74 -9.12 10.10 12.47
C ASP A 74 -8.80 8.62 12.22
N LEU A 75 -8.33 8.25 11.02
CA LEU A 75 -7.97 6.87 10.71
C LEU A 75 -6.70 6.43 11.46
N LEU A 76 -5.67 7.30 11.52
CA LEU A 76 -4.39 7.01 12.17
C LEU A 76 -4.46 7.06 13.69
N PHE A 77 -5.17 8.05 14.26
CA PHE A 77 -5.17 8.28 15.70
C PHE A 77 -6.42 7.74 16.42
N LYS A 78 -7.49 7.38 15.70
CA LYS A 78 -8.79 6.97 16.28
C LYS A 78 -9.45 5.85 15.46
N PRO A 79 -8.90 4.62 15.48
CA PRO A 79 -9.43 3.52 14.67
C PRO A 79 -10.91 3.26 14.99
N GLY A 80 -11.71 2.99 13.95
CA GLY A 80 -13.14 2.68 14.07
C GLY A 80 -14.08 3.87 14.27
N VAL A 81 -13.58 5.07 14.57
CA VAL A 81 -14.44 6.27 14.77
C VAL A 81 -15.13 6.69 13.47
N ILE A 82 -14.43 6.59 12.34
CA ILE A 82 -14.96 6.93 11.02
C ILE A 82 -16.17 6.05 10.70
N THR A 83 -16.04 4.73 10.80
CA THR A 83 -17.11 3.76 10.51
C THR A 83 -18.34 4.03 11.37
N ARG A 84 -18.14 4.24 12.68
CA ARG A 84 -19.23 4.54 13.62
C ARG A 84 -19.96 5.83 13.27
N ASN A 85 -19.22 6.89 12.96
CA ASN A 85 -19.81 8.18 12.61
C ASN A 85 -20.50 8.14 11.24
N TYR A 86 -19.94 7.41 10.28
CA TYR A 86 -20.52 7.22 8.95
C TYR A 86 -21.83 6.42 9.03
N ALA A 87 -21.88 5.36 9.86
CA ALA A 87 -23.08 4.59 10.16
C ALA A 87 -24.17 5.44 10.83
N LYS A 88 -23.77 6.39 11.70
CA LYS A 88 -24.66 7.40 12.30
C LYS A 88 -25.12 8.49 11.31
N GLY A 89 -24.60 8.51 10.08
CA GLY A 89 -24.99 9.47 9.05
C GLY A 89 -24.13 10.72 8.92
N GLN A 90 -22.98 10.81 9.61
CA GLN A 90 -22.03 11.94 9.50
C GLN A 90 -21.15 11.87 8.23
N ARG A 91 -21.78 11.93 7.06
CA ARG A 91 -21.13 11.58 5.78
C ARG A 91 -20.30 12.71 5.15
N LEU A 92 -20.62 13.98 5.41
CA LEU A 92 -19.77 15.09 4.93
C LEU A 92 -18.57 15.37 5.85
N LYS A 93 -18.45 14.74 7.02
CA LYS A 93 -17.27 14.98 7.86
C LYS A 93 -16.02 14.30 7.28
N TYR A 94 -16.22 13.15 6.64
CA TYR A 94 -15.18 12.31 6.10
C TYR A 94 -15.21 12.32 4.57
N ALA A 95 -14.05 12.17 3.94
CA ALA A 95 -13.94 11.91 2.52
C ALA A 95 -14.71 10.62 2.15
N ASN A 96 -15.26 10.57 0.93
CA ASN A 96 -15.90 9.37 0.42
C ASN A 96 -14.90 8.18 0.44
N PRO A 97 -15.28 7.00 0.98
CA PRO A 97 -14.34 5.88 1.17
C PRO A 97 -13.59 5.47 -0.11
N PHE A 98 -14.27 5.42 -1.25
CA PHE A 98 -13.67 5.03 -2.53
C PHE A 98 -12.70 6.09 -3.04
N ARG A 99 -13.11 7.37 -3.00
CA ARG A 99 -12.23 8.48 -3.40
C ARG A 99 -10.99 8.55 -2.52
N PHE A 100 -11.15 8.32 -1.22
CA PHE A 100 -10.05 8.27 -0.28
C PHE A 100 -9.08 7.14 -0.64
N PHE A 101 -9.56 5.92 -0.87
CA PHE A 101 -8.74 4.78 -1.27
C PHE A 101 -7.97 5.04 -2.58
N LEU A 102 -8.65 5.57 -3.61
CA LEU A 102 -8.00 5.94 -4.87
C LEU A 102 -6.92 7.00 -4.67
N SER A 103 -7.22 8.04 -3.89
CA SER A 103 -6.28 9.12 -3.60
C SER A 103 -5.03 8.58 -2.88
N VAL A 104 -5.21 7.73 -1.86
CA VAL A 104 -4.09 7.10 -1.14
C VAL A 104 -3.28 6.20 -2.08
N SER A 105 -3.94 5.44 -2.96
CA SER A 105 -3.26 4.55 -3.91
C SER A 105 -2.40 5.34 -4.90
N ILE A 106 -2.94 6.42 -5.48
CA ILE A 106 -2.19 7.30 -6.38
C ILE A 106 -1.00 7.92 -5.65
N ILE A 107 -1.22 8.48 -4.45
CA ILE A 107 -0.15 9.05 -3.63
C ILE A 107 0.93 7.99 -3.33
N TYR A 108 0.53 6.77 -2.99
CA TYR A 108 1.45 5.67 -2.72
C TYR A 108 2.33 5.36 -3.94
N PHE A 109 1.76 5.23 -5.14
CA PHE A 109 2.55 4.97 -6.34
C PHE A 109 3.45 6.13 -6.72
N LEU A 110 2.98 7.37 -6.58
CA LEU A 110 3.79 8.57 -6.83
C LEU A 110 4.97 8.66 -5.86
N VAL A 111 4.74 8.41 -4.57
CA VAL A 111 5.81 8.40 -3.56
C VAL A 111 6.80 7.27 -3.82
N ASN A 112 6.35 6.06 -4.14
CA ASN A 112 7.24 4.96 -4.49
C ASN A 112 8.06 5.26 -5.75
N GLY A 113 7.41 5.77 -6.80
CA GLY A 113 8.10 6.15 -8.04
C GLY A 113 9.14 7.26 -7.80
N LEU A 114 8.80 8.26 -6.99
CA LEU A 114 9.72 9.33 -6.63
C LEU A 114 10.88 8.84 -5.76
N LEU A 115 10.61 7.99 -4.75
CA LEU A 115 11.64 7.38 -3.92
C LEU A 115 12.62 6.57 -4.77
N ASN A 116 12.12 5.71 -5.66
CA ASN A 116 12.95 4.93 -6.59
C ASN A 116 13.77 5.80 -7.55
N ALA A 117 13.29 7.00 -7.90
CA ALA A 117 14.03 7.94 -8.73
C ALA A 117 15.13 8.68 -7.94
N ILE A 118 14.90 8.95 -6.64
CA ILE A 118 15.83 9.67 -5.77
C ILE A 118 16.88 8.74 -5.16
N THR A 119 16.52 7.50 -4.85
CA THR A 119 17.48 6.46 -4.47
C THR A 119 18.01 5.83 -5.75
N PRO A 120 19.21 6.19 -6.25
CA PRO A 120 19.85 5.33 -7.24
C PRO A 120 19.99 3.97 -6.56
N SER A 121 19.17 3.01 -6.99
CA SER A 121 19.39 1.61 -6.68
C SER A 121 20.83 1.36 -7.06
N ALA A 122 21.69 1.18 -6.06
CA ALA A 122 22.99 0.59 -6.30
C ALA A 122 22.67 -0.77 -6.91
N ASP A 123 22.73 -0.83 -8.24
CA ASP A 123 22.70 -2.06 -9.01
C ASP A 123 23.89 -2.87 -8.50
N ASN A 124 23.65 -3.66 -7.46
CA ASN A 124 24.49 -4.79 -7.11
C ASN A 124 24.21 -5.88 -8.15
N ASN A 125 24.40 -5.56 -9.44
CA ASN A 125 24.68 -6.56 -10.44
C ASN A 125 26.16 -6.95 -10.30
N THR A 126 26.46 -7.57 -9.16
CA THR A 126 27.66 -8.39 -8.97
C THR A 126 27.56 -9.68 -9.78
N ASN A 127 27.25 -9.60 -11.08
CA ASN A 127 27.44 -10.70 -12.03
C ASN A 127 28.44 -10.36 -13.14
N ASN A 128 29.13 -9.22 -13.05
CA ASN A 128 30.49 -9.12 -13.58
C ASN A 128 31.50 -9.48 -12.49
N LEU A 129 31.33 -10.67 -11.89
CA LEU A 129 32.43 -11.35 -11.23
C LEU A 129 33.43 -11.68 -12.34
N ASN A 130 34.48 -10.86 -12.44
CA ASN A 130 35.62 -10.98 -13.33
C ASN A 130 35.90 -12.45 -13.72
N LEU A 131 35.61 -12.80 -14.97
CA LEU A 131 36.00 -14.10 -15.55
C LEU A 131 37.53 -14.31 -15.41
N ASN A 132 38.28 -13.20 -15.36
CA ASN A 132 39.73 -13.14 -15.12
C ASN A 132 40.14 -13.54 -13.69
N THR A 133 39.35 -13.24 -12.65
CA THR A 133 39.68 -13.67 -11.27
C THR A 133 39.51 -15.17 -11.10
N LYS A 134 38.50 -15.79 -11.74
CA LYS A 134 38.31 -17.25 -11.68
C LYS A 134 39.41 -18.03 -12.42
N LEU A 135 40.00 -17.42 -13.45
CA LEU A 135 41.16 -17.96 -14.17
C LEU A 135 42.47 -17.76 -13.36
N ALA A 136 42.64 -16.61 -12.71
CA ALA A 136 43.78 -16.34 -11.83
C ALA A 136 43.79 -17.25 -10.59
N ASP A 137 42.63 -17.49 -9.99
CA ASP A 137 42.49 -18.38 -8.83
C ASP A 137 42.83 -19.83 -9.19
N ARG A 138 42.45 -20.30 -10.40
CA ARG A 138 42.85 -21.63 -10.88
C ARG A 138 44.35 -21.73 -11.13
N ALA A 139 44.95 -20.75 -11.79
CA ALA A 139 46.39 -20.74 -12.05
C ALA A 139 47.23 -20.71 -10.75
N PHE A 140 46.76 -19.98 -9.73
CA PHE A 140 47.38 -19.95 -8.40
C PHE A 140 47.26 -21.31 -7.69
N MET A 141 46.08 -21.94 -7.72
CA MET A 141 45.84 -23.25 -7.10
C MET A 141 46.63 -24.37 -7.77
N ASP A 142 46.80 -24.33 -9.09
CA ASP A 142 47.65 -25.29 -9.82
C ASP A 142 49.12 -25.14 -9.40
N SER A 143 49.59 -23.91 -9.22
CA SER A 143 50.95 -23.63 -8.74
C SER A 143 51.16 -24.10 -7.29
N LEU A 144 50.15 -23.96 -6.42
CA LEU A 144 50.21 -24.47 -5.06
C LEU A 144 50.26 -25.99 -5.01
N SER A 145 49.39 -26.67 -5.78
CA SER A 145 49.34 -28.14 -5.81
C SER A 145 50.65 -28.76 -6.27
N GLN A 146 51.33 -28.13 -7.23
CA GLN A 146 52.61 -28.60 -7.75
C GLN A 146 53.74 -28.44 -6.71
N ASN A 147 53.74 -27.35 -5.94
CA ASN A 147 54.71 -27.14 -4.87
C ASN A 147 54.46 -28.03 -3.65
N ILE A 148 53.19 -28.28 -3.30
CA ILE A 148 52.83 -29.24 -2.26
C ILE A 148 53.27 -30.64 -2.67
N SER A 149 53.00 -31.09 -3.90
CA SER A 149 53.42 -32.41 -4.40
C SER A 149 54.94 -32.59 -4.41
N LYS A 150 55.71 -31.56 -4.77
CA LYS A 150 57.18 -31.58 -4.69
C LYS A 150 57.70 -31.64 -3.26
N THR A 151 57.04 -30.95 -2.33
CA THR A 151 57.42 -30.94 -0.91
C THR A 151 57.06 -32.26 -0.22
N THR A 152 55.88 -32.82 -0.53
CA THR A 152 55.45 -34.11 0.00
C THR A 152 56.30 -35.24 -0.55
N SER A 153 56.60 -35.28 -1.85
CA SER A 153 57.53 -36.27 -2.41
C SER A 153 58.93 -36.16 -1.83
N LYS A 154 59.45 -34.95 -1.58
CA LYS A 154 60.74 -34.77 -0.90
C LYS A 154 60.70 -35.23 0.56
N ALA A 155 59.61 -34.97 1.28
CA ALA A 155 59.42 -35.42 2.67
C ALA A 155 59.23 -36.94 2.78
N ILE A 156 58.52 -37.56 1.83
CA ILE A 156 58.33 -39.01 1.74
C ILE A 156 59.69 -39.70 1.50
N ASN A 157 60.47 -39.21 0.53
CA ASN A 157 61.82 -39.74 0.28
C ASN A 157 62.75 -39.55 1.50
N LEU A 158 62.61 -38.46 2.24
CA LEU A 158 63.37 -38.25 3.48
C LEU A 158 62.96 -39.24 4.58
N ALA A 159 61.66 -39.49 4.74
CA ALA A 159 61.12 -40.44 5.71
C ALA A 159 61.54 -41.89 5.39
N ASP A 160 61.53 -42.27 4.11
CA ASP A 160 61.98 -43.58 3.66
C ASP A 160 63.50 -43.77 3.84
N SER A 161 64.28 -42.69 3.67
CA SER A 161 65.73 -42.68 3.93
C SER A 161 66.06 -42.83 5.42
N ILE A 162 65.27 -42.24 6.31
CA ILE A 162 65.41 -42.39 7.77
C ILE A 162 65.00 -43.81 8.20
N LYS A 163 63.96 -44.37 7.59
CA LYS A 163 63.50 -45.74 7.87
C LYS A 163 64.47 -46.81 7.41
N ALA A 164 65.26 -46.54 6.36
CA ALA A 164 66.34 -47.43 5.90
C ALA A 164 67.57 -47.45 6.84
N GLN A 165 67.70 -46.50 7.76
CA GLN A 165 68.80 -46.44 8.74
C GLN A 165 68.45 -47.05 10.11
N GLN A 166 67.20 -47.49 10.31
CA GLN A 166 66.73 -48.15 11.53
C GLN A 166 66.21 -49.56 11.22
N THR A 167 67.06 -50.42 10.68
CA THR A 167 66.87 -51.88 10.75
C THR A 167 67.82 -52.43 11.82
N PRO A 168 67.29 -52.94 12.95
CA PRO A 168 68.13 -53.52 14.00
C PRO A 168 68.72 -54.85 13.51
N LYS A 169 70.00 -55.05 13.79
CA LYS A 169 70.61 -56.37 13.89
C LYS A 169 71.16 -56.52 15.31
#